data_AF-A0A1I7A4M7-F1
#
_entry.id   AF-A0A1I7A4M7-F1
#
_cell.length_a   1.000
_cell.length_b   1.000
_cell.length_c   1.000
_cell.angle_alpha   90.00
_cell.angle_beta   90.00
_cell.angle_gamma   90.00
#
_symmetry.space_group_name_H-M   'P 1'
#
loop_
_entity.id
_entity.type
_entity.pdbx_description
1 polymer ?
#
loop_
_entity_poly.entity_id
_entity_poly.type
_entity_poly.pdbx_seq_one_letter_code
_entity_poly.pdbx_strand_id
1 'polypeptide(L)'
;MVSGYMETFLLVFELLFEAVGTAIIIYGGLKATFQLFLREVLKRPYNLEKVRKELTKKVLFGLEFYIVVAILGTLRDPSSQELLLLGGVVLIRTVLGYFLSKEIKEYKLGE
;
A
#
# COMPACT_ATOMS: atom_id res chain seq x y z
N MET A 1 20.51 2.95 29.05
CA MET A 1 21.32 2.75 27.83
C MET A 1 20.66 1.81 26.83
N VAL A 2 20.24 0.60 27.22
CA VAL A 2 19.60 -0.37 26.30
C VAL A 2 18.29 0.14 25.66
N SER A 3 17.48 0.92 26.38
CA SER A 3 16.24 1.52 25.85
C SER A 3 16.47 2.47 24.66
N GLY A 4 17.48 3.34 24.75
CA GLY A 4 17.78 4.30 23.67
C GLY A 4 18.28 3.64 22.38
N TYR A 5 19.02 2.54 22.48
CA TYR A 5 19.43 1.77 21.30
C TYR A 5 18.25 1.07 20.64
N MET A 6 17.29 0.56 21.43
CA MET A 6 16.08 -0.08 20.89
C MET A 6 15.17 0.92 20.18
N GLU A 7 14.95 2.11 20.77
CA GLU A 7 14.17 3.17 20.12
C GLU A 7 14.79 3.62 18.80
N THR A 8 16.10 3.85 18.80
CA THR A 8 16.82 4.24 17.58
C THR A 8 16.72 3.16 16.51
N PHE A 9 16.84 1.89 16.90
CA PHE A 9 16.70 0.75 16.00
C PHE A 9 15.29 0.72 15.37
N LEU A 10 14.24 0.83 16.19
CA LEU A 10 12.85 0.84 15.70
C LEU A 10 12.62 2.00 14.73
N LEU A 11 13.07 3.21 15.06
CA LEU A 11 12.92 4.40 14.20
C LEU A 11 13.61 4.24 12.84
N VAL A 12 14.81 3.67 12.81
CA VAL A 12 15.52 3.43 11.54
C VAL A 12 14.75 2.48 10.65
N PHE A 13 14.22 1.38 11.21
CA PHE A 13 13.44 0.42 10.43
C PHE A 13 12.09 0.99 10.01
N GLU A 14 11.40 1.71 10.90
CA GLU A 14 10.15 2.40 10.60
C GLU A 14 10.31 3.33 9.39
N LEU A 15 11.35 4.19 9.41
CA LEU A 15 11.67 5.08 8.30
C LEU A 15 12.00 4.33 7.01
N LEU A 16 12.74 3.21 7.09
CA LEU A 16 13.07 2.39 5.93
C LEU A 16 11.83 1.77 5.28
N PHE A 17 10.95 1.15 6.08
CA PHE A 17 9.71 0.56 5.57
C PHE A 17 8.79 1.65 5.01
N GLU A 18 8.66 2.79 5.69
CA GLU A 18 7.87 3.93 5.22
C GLU A 18 8.40 4.45 3.88
N ALA A 19 9.71 4.66 3.75
CA ALA A 19 10.33 5.15 2.53
C ALA A 19 10.12 4.18 1.35
N VAL A 20 10.29 2.88 1.58
CA VAL A 20 10.09 1.85 0.54
C VAL A 20 8.62 1.77 0.14
N GLY A 21 7.69 1.72 1.10
CA GLY A 21 6.26 1.71 0.85
C GLY A 21 5.81 2.94 0.05
N THR A 22 6.25 4.12 0.47
CA THR A 22 6.01 5.40 -0.21
C THR A 22 6.53 5.37 -1.64
N ALA A 23 7.78 4.95 -1.86
CA ALA A 23 8.40 4.90 -3.17
C ALA A 23 7.64 3.99 -4.14
N ILE A 24 7.17 2.83 -3.66
CA ILE A 24 6.37 1.89 -4.46
C ILE A 24 5.03 2.49 -4.87
N ILE A 25 4.33 3.15 -3.93
CA ILE A 25 3.03 3.80 -4.18
C ILE A 25 3.20 4.92 -5.20
N ILE A 26 4.19 5.80 -5.01
CA ILE A 26 4.50 6.91 -5.92
C ILE A 26 4.84 6.37 -7.31
N TYR A 27 5.74 5.38 -7.41
CA TYR A 27 6.10 4.78 -8.68
C TYR A 27 4.90 4.12 -9.38
N GLY A 28 4.01 3.47 -8.63
CA GLY A 28 2.78 2.90 -9.14
C GLY A 28 1.86 3.96 -9.73
N GLY A 29 1.62 5.04 -8.99
CA GLY A 29 0.82 6.19 -9.42
C GLY A 29 1.40 6.87 -10.66
N LEU A 30 2.69 7.21 -10.63
CA LEU A 30 3.36 7.84 -11.77
C LEU A 30 3.31 6.98 -13.03
N LYS A 31 3.58 5.67 -12.92
CA LYS A 31 3.48 4.75 -14.06
C LYS A 31 2.07 4.73 -14.63
N ALA A 32 1.05 4.65 -13.78
CA ALA A 32 -0.35 4.62 -14.21
C ALA A 32 -0.75 5.93 -14.91
N THR A 33 -0.42 7.07 -14.31
CA THR A 33 -0.68 8.40 -14.90
C THR A 33 0.03 8.57 -16.23
N PHE A 34 1.30 8.19 -16.33
CA PHE A 34 2.06 8.28 -17.58
C PHE A 34 1.48 7.39 -18.67
N GLN A 35 1.09 6.15 -18.34
CA GLN A 35 0.44 5.24 -19.29
C GLN A 35 -0.90 5.77 -19.80
N LEU A 36 -1.72 6.37 -18.93
CA LEU A 36 -2.98 7.00 -19.31
C LEU A 36 -2.73 8.19 -20.23
N PHE A 37 -1.83 9.09 -19.83
CA PHE A 37 -1.52 10.31 -20.58
C PHE A 37 -1.00 10.00 -21.99
N LEU A 38 -0.02 9.09 -22.13
CA LEU A 38 0.49 8.72 -23.46
C LEU A 38 -0.60 8.11 -24.35
N ARG A 39 -1.46 7.26 -23.81
CA ARG A 39 -2.47 6.55 -24.61
C ARG A 39 -3.63 7.46 -25.02
N GLU A 40 -4.00 8.42 -24.18
CA GLU A 40 -4.96 9.46 -24.50
C GLU A 40 -4.44 10.34 -25.66
N VAL A 41 -3.18 10.76 -25.59
CA VAL A 41 -2.53 11.52 -26.69
C VAL A 41 -2.43 10.68 -27.97
N LEU A 42 -2.18 9.38 -27.86
CA LEU A 42 -2.04 8.47 -29.00
C LEU A 42 -3.38 7.95 -29.56
N LYS A 43 -4.53 8.34 -29.00
CA LYS A 43 -5.90 7.91 -29.38
C LYS A 43 -6.05 6.39 -29.58
N ARG A 44 -5.35 5.59 -28.79
CA ARG A 44 -5.43 4.11 -28.88
C ARG A 44 -6.51 3.60 -27.94
N PRO A 45 -7.36 2.63 -28.36
CA PRO A 45 -8.24 1.95 -27.42
C PRO A 45 -7.38 1.29 -26.34
N TYR A 46 -7.69 1.61 -25.07
CA TYR A 46 -6.96 1.08 -23.94
C TYR A 46 -7.92 0.47 -22.94
N ASN A 47 -7.42 -0.55 -22.26
CA ASN A 47 -8.19 -1.24 -21.26
C ASN A 47 -7.91 -0.56 -19.90
N LEU A 48 -8.76 0.41 -19.54
CA LEU A 48 -8.75 1.11 -18.25
C LEU A 48 -8.63 0.15 -17.07
N GLU A 49 -9.32 -0.98 -17.15
CA GLU A 49 -9.32 -1.99 -16.10
C GLU A 49 -7.93 -2.59 -15.88
N LYS A 50 -7.14 -2.78 -16.95
CA LYS A 50 -5.77 -3.29 -16.83
C LYS A 50 -4.86 -2.30 -16.08
N VAL A 51 -4.91 -1.01 -16.44
CA VAL A 51 -4.12 0.03 -15.78
C VAL A 51 -4.54 0.19 -14.31
N ARG A 52 -5.85 0.21 -14.05
CA ARG A 52 -6.40 0.25 -12.68
C ARG A 52 -5.94 -0.95 -11.86
N LYS A 53 -6.02 -2.16 -12.41
CA LYS A 53 -5.59 -3.39 -11.72
C LYS A 53 -4.09 -3.40 -11.41
N GLU A 54 -3.24 -2.95 -12.34
CA GLU A 54 -1.80 -2.81 -12.07
C GLU A 54 -1.51 -1.75 -11.00
N LEU A 55 -2.18 -0.59 -11.05
CA LEU A 55 -2.05 0.44 -10.04
C LEU A 55 -2.47 -0.08 -8.66
N THR A 56 -3.66 -0.67 -8.56
CA THR A 56 -4.17 -1.16 -7.28
C THR A 56 -3.27 -2.24 -6.69
N LYS A 57 -2.70 -3.14 -7.51
CA LYS A 57 -1.71 -4.13 -7.03
C LYS A 57 -0.49 -3.47 -6.40
N LYS A 58 0.08 -2.44 -7.05
CA LYS A 58 1.26 -1.73 -6.52
C LYS A 58 0.95 -0.95 -5.25
N VAL A 59 -0.19 -0.26 -5.21
CA VAL A 59 -0.65 0.45 -4.01
C VAL A 59 -0.87 -0.53 -2.87
N LEU A 60 -1.54 -1.67 -3.13
CA LEU A 60 -1.81 -2.68 -2.11
C LEU A 60 -0.54 -3.32 -1.57
N PHE A 61 0.49 -3.49 -2.41
CA PHE A 61 1.81 -3.96 -2.02
C PHE A 61 2.57 -2.92 -1.20
N GLY A 62 2.58 -1.65 -1.60
CA GLY A 62 3.20 -0.57 -0.81
C GLY A 62 2.58 -0.44 0.59
N LEU A 63 1.27 -0.68 0.71
CA LEU A 63 0.57 -0.72 1.99
C LEU A 63 0.98 -1.90 2.91
N GLU A 64 1.67 -2.94 2.41
CA GLU A 64 2.26 -3.98 3.28
C GLU A 64 3.34 -3.43 4.18
N PHE A 65 4.16 -2.52 3.64
CA PHE A 65 5.21 -1.86 4.39
C PHE A 65 4.62 -0.95 5.47
N TYR A 66 3.51 -0.28 5.19
CA TYR A 66 2.82 0.57 6.18
C TYR A 66 2.18 -0.21 7.33
N ILE A 67 1.78 -1.47 7.13
CA ILE A 67 1.40 -2.33 8.27
C ILE A 67 2.60 -2.54 9.18
N VAL A 68 3.78 -2.82 8.62
CA VAL A 68 5.01 -3.02 9.40
C VAL A 68 5.36 -1.75 10.17
N VAL A 69 5.33 -0.58 9.52
CA VAL A 69 5.51 0.74 10.14
C VAL A 69 4.59 0.91 11.35
N ALA A 70 3.30 0.66 11.17
CA ALA A 70 2.33 0.83 12.24
C ALA A 70 2.52 -0.19 13.38
N ILE A 71 2.92 -1.43 13.10
CA ILE A 71 3.30 -2.41 14.14
C ILE A 71 4.54 -1.91 14.91
N LEU A 72 5.58 -1.46 14.21
CA LEU A 72 6.80 -0.93 14.83
C LEU A 72 6.51 0.29 15.72
N GLY A 73 5.63 1.19 15.28
CA GLY A 73 5.14 2.31 16.07
C GLY A 73 4.49 1.87 17.38
N THR A 74 3.58 0.89 17.34
CA THR A 74 2.92 0.35 18.54
C THR A 74 3.86 -0.41 19.49
N LEU A 75 4.97 -0.96 18.99
CA LEU A 75 6.01 -1.56 19.84
C LEU A 75 6.82 -0.51 20.60
N ARG A 76 6.92 0.71 20.05
CA ARG A 76 7.62 1.84 20.66
C ARG A 76 6.75 2.54 21.71
N ASP A 77 5.50 2.86 21.37
CA ASP A 77 4.54 3.47 22.29
C ASP A 77 3.18 2.73 22.22
N PRO A 78 2.92 1.79 23.13
CA PRO A 78 1.68 1.02 23.14
C PRO A 78 0.51 1.84 23.74
N SER A 79 0.20 2.99 23.16
CA SER A 79 -0.99 3.79 23.51
C SER A 79 -2.25 3.18 22.90
N SER A 80 -3.35 3.13 23.66
CA SER A 80 -4.66 2.65 23.19
C SER A 80 -5.16 3.38 21.94
N GLN A 81 -4.72 4.64 21.73
CA GLN A 81 -5.06 5.40 20.53
C GLN A 81 -4.28 4.92 19.29
N GLU A 82 -3.00 4.60 19.43
CA GLU A 82 -2.19 4.07 18.31
C GLU A 82 -2.68 2.67 17.89
N LEU A 83 -3.05 1.83 18.86
CA LEU A 83 -3.63 0.52 18.60
C LEU A 83 -4.97 0.61 17.85
N LEU A 84 -5.81 1.60 18.16
CA LEU A 84 -7.06 1.87 17.44
C LEU A 84 -6.82 2.32 16.00
N LEU A 85 -5.85 3.21 15.77
CA LEU A 85 -5.44 3.64 14.43
C LEU A 85 -4.90 2.47 13.60
N LEU A 86 -4.02 1.65 14.18
CA LEU A 86 -3.51 0.44 13.55
C LEU A 86 -4.65 -0.52 13.19
N GLY A 87 -5.56 -0.78 14.13
CA GLY A 87 -6.73 -1.63 13.90
C GLY A 87 -7.60 -1.12 12.76
N GLY A 88 -7.86 0.19 12.69
CA GLY A 88 -8.63 0.82 11.62
C GLY A 88 -7.99 0.67 10.25
N VAL A 89 -6.68 0.95 10.14
CA VAL A 89 -5.93 0.83 8.89
C VAL A 89 -5.92 -0.62 8.38
N VAL A 90 -5.67 -1.60 9.27
CA VAL A 90 -5.67 -3.02 8.93
C VAL A 90 -7.06 -3.48 8.46
N LEU A 91 -8.13 -3.02 9.11
CA LEU A 91 -9.51 -3.36 8.77
C LEU A 91 -9.88 -2.81 7.38
N ILE A 92 -9.62 -1.53 7.12
CA ILE A 92 -9.85 -0.90 5.81
C ILE A 92 -9.11 -1.68 4.71
N ARG A 93 -7.84 -2.02 4.95
CA ARG A 93 -7.02 -2.75 3.97
C ARG A 93 -7.55 -4.16 3.72
N THR A 94 -8.00 -4.85 4.76
CA THR A 94 -8.60 -6.19 4.64
C THR A 94 -9.87 -6.14 3.81
N VAL A 95 -10.76 -5.17 4.09
CA VAL A 95 -12.00 -4.98 3.33
C VAL A 95 -11.70 -4.66 1.86
N LEU A 96 -10.85 -3.67 1.59
CA LEU A 96 -10.48 -3.31 0.21
C LEU A 96 -9.79 -4.47 -0.53
N GLY A 97 -8.86 -5.16 0.13
CA GLY A 97 -8.17 -6.32 -0.41
C GLY A 97 -9.12 -7.47 -0.73
N TYR A 98 -10.13 -7.69 0.12
CA TYR A 98 -11.19 -8.67 -0.11
C TYR A 98 -12.05 -8.31 -1.33
N PHE A 99 -12.56 -7.08 -1.40
CA PHE A 99 -13.38 -6.62 -2.53
C PHE A 99 -12.63 -6.71 -3.86
N LEU A 100 -11.38 -6.26 -3.89
CA LEU A 100 -10.55 -6.32 -5.10
C LEU A 100 -10.25 -7.76 -5.51
N SER A 101 -9.92 -8.63 -4.54
CA SER A 101 -9.68 -10.06 -4.80
C SER A 101 -10.93 -10.74 -5.34
N LYS A 102 -12.11 -10.35 -4.83
CA LYS A 102 -13.41 -10.83 -5.32
C LYS A 102 -13.64 -10.38 -6.77
N GLU A 103 -13.52 -9.09 -7.07
CA GLU A 103 -13.64 -8.58 -8.46
C GLU A 103 -12.73 -9.37 -9.40
N ILE A 104 -11.44 -9.51 -9.06
CA ILE A 104 -10.46 -10.24 -9.89
C ILE A 104 -10.86 -11.70 -10.15
N LYS A 105 -11.48 -12.36 -9.16
CA LYS A 105 -11.89 -13.76 -9.27
C LYS A 105 -13.14 -13.92 -10.13
N GLU A 106 -14.06 -12.96 -10.02
CA GLU A 106 -15.29 -12.89 -10.82
C GLU A 106 -14.97 -12.67 -12.31
N TYR A 107 -13.96 -11.84 -12.63
CA TYR A 107 -13.46 -11.68 -14.00
C TYR A 107 -12.82 -12.94 -14.60
N LYS A 108 -12.29 -13.87 -13.79
CA LYS A 108 -11.64 -15.10 -14.29
C LYS A 108 -12.62 -16.23 -14.58
N LEU A 109 -13.88 -16.12 -14.14
CA LEU A 109 -14.89 -17.16 -14.30
C LEU A 109 -15.79 -16.94 -15.53
N GLY A 110 -15.59 -15.83 -16.26
CA GLY A 110 -16.35 -15.44 -17.46
C GLY A 110 -15.64 -15.70 -18.79
N GLU A 111 -14.51 -16.41 -18.78
CA GLU A 111 -13.92 -17.07 -19.96
C GLU A 111 -14.18 -18.58 -19.88
#